data_AF-A0A4V1V3P8-F1
#
_entry.id   AF-A0A4V1V3P8-F1
#
_cell.length_a   1.000
_cell.length_b   1.000
_cell.length_c   1.000
_cell.angle_alpha   90.00
_cell.angle_beta   90.00
_cell.angle_gamma   90.00
#
_symmetry.space_group_name_H-M   'P 1'
#
loop_
_entity.id
_entity.type
_entity.pdbx_description
1 polymer ?
#
loop_
_entity_poly.entity_id
_entity_poly.type
_entity_poly.pdbx_seq_one_letter_code
_entity_poly.pdbx_strand_id
1 'polypeptide(L)'
;MATTIKGPAIFLAQFAGDKAPFDTLDNICRWAAGLGYKGVQIPTWVSSFIDLEKAANSKTYADEIKGIVNSHGLEITELSTHLQGQLVAVHPAYDTAFDGFAPASVHGNPKARQEWAVQTMLNAAKAS
;
A
#
# COMPACT_ATOMS: atom_id res chain seq x y z
N MET A 1 -24.81 -5.50 -21.70
CA MET A 1 -23.43 -5.86 -21.29
C MET A 1 -23.14 -5.15 -19.99
N ALA A 2 -22.51 -5.80 -19.01
CA ALA A 2 -22.24 -5.20 -17.71
C ALA A 2 -21.36 -3.94 -17.87
N THR A 3 -21.95 -2.76 -17.66
CA THR A 3 -21.32 -1.44 -17.78
C THR A 3 -20.53 -1.02 -16.53
N THR A 4 -20.24 -1.96 -15.62
CA THR A 4 -19.64 -1.68 -14.31
C THR A 4 -18.13 -1.99 -14.23
N ILE A 5 -17.57 -2.77 -15.17
CA ILE A 5 -16.13 -3.09 -15.19
C ILE A 5 -15.38 -1.95 -15.90
N LYS A 6 -14.48 -1.27 -15.17
CA LYS A 6 -13.74 -0.09 -15.65
C LYS A 6 -12.38 -0.41 -16.30
N GLY A 7 -11.92 -1.66 -16.21
CA GLY A 7 -10.66 -2.13 -16.78
C GLY A 7 -9.77 -2.84 -15.75
N PRO A 8 -8.59 -3.34 -16.16
CA PRO A 8 -7.70 -4.10 -15.30
C PRO A 8 -6.95 -3.19 -14.31
N ALA A 9 -6.76 -3.70 -13.09
CA ALA A 9 -5.88 -3.11 -12.09
C ALA A 9 -4.70 -4.04 -11.78
N ILE A 10 -3.59 -3.48 -11.33
CA ILE A 10 -2.38 -4.22 -10.97
C ILE A 10 -1.97 -3.96 -9.51
N PHE A 11 -1.56 -5.03 -8.82
CA PHE A 11 -1.03 -4.92 -7.47
C PHE A 11 0.47 -4.62 -7.50
N LEU A 12 0.85 -3.40 -7.13
CA LEU A 12 2.23 -2.92 -7.33
C LEU A 12 3.28 -3.61 -6.46
N ALA A 13 2.89 -4.23 -5.34
CA ALA A 13 3.84 -4.91 -4.44
C ALA A 13 4.59 -6.07 -5.10
N GLN A 14 4.02 -6.67 -6.15
CA GLN A 14 4.65 -7.79 -6.86
C GLN A 14 5.89 -7.35 -7.66
N PHE A 15 6.05 -6.05 -7.90
CA PHE A 15 7.09 -5.50 -8.76
C PHE A 15 8.00 -4.49 -8.05
N ALA A 16 7.55 -3.90 -6.94
CA ALA A 16 8.31 -2.90 -6.18
C ALA A 16 9.75 -3.33 -5.88
N GLY A 17 10.70 -2.44 -6.08
CA GLY A 17 12.11 -2.70 -5.80
C GLY A 17 12.98 -1.47 -6.02
N ASP A 18 14.28 -1.55 -5.73
CA ASP A 18 15.12 -0.34 -5.58
C ASP A 18 15.62 0.29 -6.90
N LYS A 19 15.10 -0.15 -8.06
CA LYS A 19 15.57 0.31 -9.37
C LYS A 19 14.40 0.65 -10.28
N ALA A 20 14.56 1.71 -11.07
CA ALA A 20 13.62 2.07 -12.12
C ALA A 20 13.34 0.87 -13.07
N PRO A 21 12.08 0.67 -13.49
CA PRO A 21 10.92 1.54 -13.23
C PRO A 21 10.17 1.25 -11.91
N PHE A 22 10.70 0.45 -10.99
CA PHE A 22 9.97 -0.08 -9.83
C PHE A 22 10.27 0.61 -8.48
N ASP A 23 11.08 1.66 -8.52
CA ASP A 23 11.65 2.37 -7.37
C ASP A 23 10.78 3.46 -6.80
N THR A 24 9.94 4.10 -7.61
CA THR A 24 9.06 5.20 -7.20
C THR A 24 7.65 5.00 -7.73
N LEU A 25 6.66 5.65 -7.09
CA LEU A 25 5.27 5.60 -7.54
C LEU A 25 5.11 6.12 -8.97
N ASP A 26 5.77 7.23 -9.32
CA ASP A 26 5.68 7.81 -10.66
C ASP A 26 6.21 6.86 -11.75
N ASN A 27 7.41 6.30 -11.53
CA ASN A 27 8.03 5.40 -12.49
C ASN A 27 7.19 4.12 -12.71
N ILE A 28 6.68 3.54 -11.63
CA ILE A 28 5.92 2.28 -11.73
C ILE A 28 4.51 2.52 -12.30
N CYS A 29 3.88 3.66 -12.01
CA CYS A 29 2.62 4.07 -12.65
C CYS A 29 2.81 4.27 -14.16
N ARG A 30 3.90 4.92 -14.58
CA ARG A 30 4.22 5.08 -16.01
C ARG A 30 4.38 3.73 -16.72
N TRP A 31 5.10 2.80 -16.08
CA TRP A 31 5.24 1.43 -16.58
C TRP A 31 3.89 0.71 -16.67
N ALA A 32 3.07 0.75 -15.62
CA ALA A 32 1.77 0.09 -15.59
C ALA A 32 0.82 0.65 -16.66
N ALA A 33 0.79 1.97 -16.85
CA ALA A 33 0.02 2.63 -17.90
C ALA A 33 0.47 2.18 -19.30
N GLY A 34 1.78 2.05 -19.52
CA GLY A 34 2.34 1.54 -20.78
C GLY A 34 1.91 0.10 -21.13
N LEU A 35 1.52 -0.69 -20.13
CA LEU A 35 0.97 -2.04 -20.31
C LEU A 35 -0.56 -2.07 -20.50
N GLY A 36 -1.23 -0.92 -20.42
CA GLY A 36 -2.68 -0.80 -20.64
C GLY A 36 -3.54 -0.96 -19.38
N TYR A 37 -2.94 -1.00 -18.19
CA TYR A 37 -3.69 -0.98 -16.93
C TYR A 37 -4.51 0.32 -16.78
N LYS A 38 -5.59 0.24 -16.01
CA LYS A 38 -6.49 1.36 -15.68
C LYS A 38 -6.50 1.70 -14.20
N GLY A 39 -6.06 0.76 -13.35
CA GLY A 39 -5.97 0.96 -11.91
C GLY A 39 -4.69 0.42 -11.32
N VAL A 40 -4.33 0.92 -10.15
CA VAL A 40 -3.23 0.42 -9.34
C VAL A 40 -3.68 0.22 -7.89
N GLN A 41 -3.24 -0.89 -7.30
CA GLN A 41 -3.36 -1.13 -5.87
C GLN A 41 -2.01 -0.79 -5.23
N ILE A 42 -2.01 0.21 -4.33
CA ILE A 42 -0.79 0.73 -3.71
C ILE A 42 -0.52 -0.03 -2.41
N PRO A 43 0.58 -0.79 -2.28
CA PRO A 43 0.96 -1.39 -1.00
C PRO A 43 1.40 -0.33 -0.01
N THR A 44 0.74 -0.30 1.15
CA THR A 44 0.95 0.73 2.18
C THR A 44 2.25 0.59 2.97
N TRP A 45 3.00 -0.50 2.78
CA TRP A 45 4.31 -0.74 3.41
C TRP A 45 5.50 -0.37 2.52
N VAL A 46 5.28 -0.01 1.26
CA VAL A 46 6.35 0.43 0.35
C VAL A 46 6.50 1.95 0.49
N SER A 47 7.43 2.37 1.35
CA SER A 47 7.62 3.79 1.70
C SER A 47 8.04 4.66 0.52
N SER A 48 8.64 4.08 -0.53
CA SER A 48 8.95 4.81 -1.76
C SER A 48 7.71 5.12 -2.61
N PHE A 49 6.57 4.49 -2.30
CA PHE A 49 5.30 4.73 -2.99
C PHE A 49 4.35 5.62 -2.18
N ILE A 50 4.24 5.38 -0.88
CA ILE A 50 3.33 6.12 0.00
C ILE A 50 3.83 6.14 1.44
N ASP A 51 3.71 7.31 2.08
CA ASP A 51 3.74 7.45 3.53
C ASP A 51 2.29 7.42 4.04
N LEU A 52 1.86 6.26 4.55
CA LEU A 52 0.48 6.04 4.93
C LEU A 52 0.02 6.93 6.10
N GLU A 53 0.89 7.17 7.07
CA GLU A 53 0.56 8.01 8.22
C GLU A 53 0.40 9.47 7.79
N LYS A 54 1.27 9.95 6.91
CA LYS A 54 1.14 11.29 6.33
C LYS A 54 -0.13 11.39 5.48
N ALA A 55 -0.47 10.37 4.68
CA ALA A 55 -1.70 10.34 3.91
C ALA A 55 -2.95 10.39 4.79
N ALA A 56 -2.92 9.71 5.94
CA ALA A 56 -4.02 9.74 6.91
C ALA A 56 -4.20 11.11 7.58
N ASN A 57 -3.15 11.95 7.64
CA ASN A 57 -3.18 13.20 8.40
C ASN A 57 -3.08 14.47 7.54
N SER A 58 -2.81 14.33 6.25
CA SER A 58 -2.71 15.45 5.30
C SER A 58 -3.50 15.15 4.04
N LYS A 59 -4.65 15.83 3.90
CA LYS A 59 -5.44 15.79 2.66
C LYS A 59 -4.61 16.21 1.45
N THR A 60 -3.77 17.23 1.60
CA THR A 60 -2.88 17.69 0.53
C THR A 60 -1.95 16.58 0.05
N TYR A 61 -1.33 15.84 0.98
CA TYR A 61 -0.44 14.75 0.60
C TYR A 61 -1.19 13.57 -0.04
N ALA A 62 -2.39 13.23 0.45
CA ALA A 62 -3.24 12.23 -0.21
C ALA A 62 -3.63 12.66 -1.63
N ASP A 63 -3.96 13.94 -1.83
CA ASP A 63 -4.28 14.50 -3.15
C ASP A 63 -3.03 14.54 -4.06
N GLU A 64 -1.82 14.77 -3.54
CA GLU A 64 -0.56 14.67 -4.29
C GLU A 64 -0.32 13.24 -4.80
N ILE A 65 -0.48 12.23 -3.94
CA ILE A 65 -0.32 10.82 -4.30
C ILE A 65 -1.33 10.42 -5.38
N LYS A 66 -2.60 10.83 -5.21
CA LYS A 66 -3.63 10.67 -6.24
C LYS A 66 -3.27 11.40 -7.53
N GLY A 67 -2.72 12.60 -7.43
CA GLY A 67 -2.27 13.39 -8.57
C GLY A 67 -1.18 12.69 -9.39
N ILE A 68 -0.20 12.07 -8.74
CA ILE A 68 0.85 11.28 -9.40
C ILE A 68 0.22 10.15 -10.21
N VAL A 69 -0.64 9.33 -9.60
CA VAL A 69 -1.28 8.18 -10.28
C VAL A 69 -2.15 8.66 -11.45
N ASN A 70 -2.96 9.69 -11.23
CA ASN A 70 -3.86 10.24 -12.25
C ASN A 70 -3.10 10.89 -13.42
N SER A 71 -1.89 11.40 -13.20
CA SER A 71 -1.06 11.98 -14.28
C SER A 71 -0.67 10.95 -15.35
N HIS A 72 -0.69 9.66 -15.02
CA HIS A 72 -0.46 8.55 -15.96
C HIS A 72 -1.76 7.95 -16.52
N GLY A 73 -2.93 8.55 -16.23
CA GLY A 73 -4.23 8.05 -16.67
C GLY A 73 -4.69 6.78 -15.94
N LEU A 74 -4.17 6.55 -14.74
CA LEU A 74 -4.54 5.44 -13.86
C LEU A 74 -5.42 5.96 -12.71
N GLU A 75 -6.17 5.06 -12.09
CA GLU A 75 -6.89 5.31 -10.83
C GLU A 75 -6.27 4.52 -9.67
N ILE A 76 -6.31 5.06 -8.46
CA ILE A 76 -6.04 4.27 -7.25
C ILE A 76 -7.28 3.43 -6.98
N THR A 77 -7.16 2.11 -7.05
CA THR A 77 -8.28 1.21 -6.78
C THR A 77 -8.33 0.78 -5.33
N GLU A 78 -7.17 0.60 -4.69
CA GLU A 78 -7.05 0.23 -3.29
C GLU A 78 -5.75 0.76 -2.65
N LEU A 79 -5.83 1.06 -1.35
CA LEU A 79 -4.67 1.06 -0.45
C LEU A 79 -4.55 -0.35 0.16
N SER A 80 -3.59 -1.13 -0.32
CA SER A 80 -3.44 -2.53 0.08
C SER A 80 -2.76 -2.63 1.45
N THR A 81 -3.44 -3.25 2.41
CA THR A 81 -2.98 -3.41 3.80
C THR A 81 -2.80 -4.88 4.20
N HIS A 82 -2.47 -5.77 3.26
CA HIS A 82 -2.41 -7.22 3.49
C HIS A 82 -1.47 -7.60 4.66
N LEU A 83 -0.27 -7.02 4.73
CA LEU A 83 0.66 -7.32 5.82
C LEU A 83 0.13 -6.82 7.16
N GLN A 84 -0.36 -5.58 7.22
CA GLN A 84 -0.84 -5.00 8.47
C GLN A 84 -2.12 -5.68 8.95
N GLY A 85 -3.06 -5.97 8.05
CA GLY A 85 -4.29 -6.71 8.37
C GLY A 85 -3.99 -8.09 8.96
N GLN A 86 -3.01 -8.80 8.40
CA GLN A 86 -2.56 -10.09 8.93
C GLN A 86 -1.97 -9.98 10.34
N LEU A 87 -1.34 -8.85 10.66
CA LEU A 87 -0.71 -8.60 11.96
C LEU A 87 -1.68 -8.17 13.07
N VAL A 88 -2.95 -7.89 12.74
CA VAL A 88 -4.00 -7.59 13.74
C VAL A 88 -4.31 -8.81 14.62
N ALA A 89 -4.19 -10.03 14.08
CA ALA A 89 -4.55 -11.25 14.79
C ALA A 89 -3.62 -12.41 14.40
N VAL A 90 -2.41 -12.43 14.96
CA VAL A 90 -1.44 -13.51 14.75
C VAL A 90 -1.59 -14.56 15.86
N HIS A 91 -1.73 -15.83 15.47
CA HIS A 91 -1.71 -16.93 16.42
C HIS A 91 -0.29 -17.10 17.02
N PRO A 92 -0.12 -17.31 18.34
CA PRO A 92 1.20 -17.37 18.99
C PRO A 92 2.19 -18.36 18.36
N ALA A 93 1.71 -19.49 17.83
CA ALA A 93 2.54 -20.47 17.12
C ALA A 93 3.28 -19.92 15.88
N TYR A 94 2.82 -18.80 15.32
CA TYR A 94 3.46 -18.15 14.18
C TYR A 94 4.14 -16.83 14.52
N ASP A 95 4.21 -16.47 15.81
CA ASP A 95 4.67 -15.15 16.25
C ASP A 95 6.01 -14.72 15.61
N THR A 96 7.02 -15.59 15.69
CA THR A 96 8.35 -15.37 15.10
C THR A 96 8.30 -15.26 13.57
N ALA A 97 7.44 -16.04 12.90
CA ALA A 97 7.37 -16.05 11.44
C ALA A 97 6.76 -14.75 10.89
N PHE A 98 5.84 -14.12 11.63
CA PHE A 98 5.17 -12.89 11.22
C PHE A 98 5.88 -11.61 11.68
N ASP A 99 6.90 -11.74 12.53
CA ASP A 99 7.60 -10.58 13.10
C ASP A 99 8.26 -9.71 12.03
N GLY A 100 8.84 -10.34 11.01
CA GLY A 100 9.48 -9.65 9.89
C GLY A 100 8.55 -8.82 9.00
N PHE A 101 7.23 -8.91 9.17
CA PHE A 101 6.26 -8.06 8.45
C PHE A 101 5.97 -6.74 9.15
N ALA A 102 6.46 -6.56 10.38
CA ALA A 102 6.32 -5.32 11.13
C ALA A 102 7.65 -4.52 11.12
N PRO A 103 7.63 -3.23 11.48
CA PRO A 103 8.84 -2.46 11.71
C PRO A 103 9.69 -3.05 12.83
N ALA A 104 11.02 -2.91 12.72
CA ALA A 104 11.97 -3.43 13.70
C ALA A 104 11.72 -2.94 15.14
N SER A 105 11.09 -1.78 15.30
CA SER A 105 10.78 -1.19 16.61
C SER A 105 9.75 -1.98 17.44
N VAL A 106 8.98 -2.89 16.81
CA VAL A 106 7.96 -3.71 17.48
C VAL A 106 8.27 -5.22 17.43
N HIS A 107 9.45 -5.61 16.93
CA HIS A 107 9.87 -7.01 16.88
C HIS A 107 9.99 -7.62 18.28
N GLY A 108 9.67 -8.91 18.40
CA GLY A 108 9.66 -9.67 19.65
C GLY A 108 8.58 -9.23 20.63
N ASN A 109 7.66 -8.34 20.23
CA ASN A 109 6.59 -7.83 21.08
C ASN A 109 5.22 -7.98 20.37
N PRO A 110 4.54 -9.12 20.55
CA PRO A 110 3.28 -9.42 19.85
C PRO A 110 2.19 -8.37 20.11
N LYS A 111 2.15 -7.82 21.32
CA LYS A 111 1.18 -6.79 21.72
C LYS A 111 1.45 -5.47 21.00
N ALA A 112 2.69 -4.99 21.03
CA ALA A 112 3.06 -3.76 20.34
C ALA A 112 2.90 -3.89 18.81
N ARG A 113 3.20 -5.07 18.26
CA ARG A 113 2.97 -5.37 16.84
C ARG A 113 1.49 -5.30 16.47
N GLN A 114 0.61 -5.85 17.30
CA GLN A 114 -0.83 -5.75 17.10
C GLN A 114 -1.32 -4.30 17.18
N GLU A 115 -0.88 -3.54 18.19
CA GLU A 115 -1.25 -2.13 18.35
C GLU A 115 -0.82 -1.31 17.12
N TRP A 116 0.40 -1.52 16.63
CA TRP A 116 0.89 -0.92 15.38
C TRP A 116 0.05 -1.32 14.16
N ALA A 117 -0.28 -2.61 14.04
CA ALA A 117 -1.08 -3.12 12.93
C ALA A 117 -2.48 -2.50 12.89
N VAL A 118 -3.15 -2.43 14.05
CA VAL A 118 -4.48 -1.79 14.20
C VAL A 118 -4.41 -0.31 13.83
N GLN A 119 -3.43 0.42 14.36
CA GLN A 119 -3.27 1.84 14.04
C GLN A 119 -3.01 2.06 12.55
N THR A 120 -2.21 1.20 11.92
CA THR A 120 -1.92 1.31 10.49
C THR A 120 -3.16 1.04 9.64
N MET A 121 -4.01 0.08 10.03
CA MET A 121 -5.30 -0.15 9.38
C MET A 121 -6.24 1.05 9.51
N LEU A 122 -6.28 1.71 10.67
CA LEU A 122 -7.06 2.93 10.88
C LEU A 122 -6.53 4.10 10.02
N ASN A 123 -5.20 4.23 9.90
CA ASN A 123 -4.59 5.23 9.02
C ASN A 123 -4.98 5.00 7.55
N ALA A 124 -4.97 3.74 7.09
CA ALA A 124 -5.42 3.41 5.73
C ALA A 124 -6.89 3.78 5.52
N ALA A 125 -7.78 3.46 6.46
CA ALA A 125 -9.19 3.84 6.36
C ALA A 125 -9.39 5.37 6.30
N LYS A 126 -8.58 6.13 7.05
CA LYS A 126 -8.65 7.60 7.04
C LYS A 126 -8.08 8.24 5.76
N ALA A 127 -7.10 7.58 5.15
CA ALA A 127 -6.48 8.03 3.89
C ALA A 127 -7.28 7.66 2.64
N SER A 128 -8.31 6.81 2.77
CA SER A 128 -9.11 6.25 1.67
C SER A 128 -10.27 7.15 1.24
#